data_AF-A0A7J4KG23-F1
#
_entry.id   AF-A0A7J4KG23-F1
#
_cell.length_a   1.000
_cell.length_b   1.000
_cell.length_c   1.000
_cell.angle_alpha   90.00
_cell.angle_beta   90.00
_cell.angle_gamma   90.00
#
_symmetry.space_group_name_H-M   'P 1'
#
loop_
_entity.id
_entity.type
_entity.pdbx_description
1 polymer ?
#
loop_
_entity_poly.entity_id
_entity_poly.type
_entity_poly.pdbx_seq_one_letter_code
_entity_poly.pdbx_strand_id
1 'polypeptide(L)'
;MVNYIIVTGGVISGLGKGITTASIGKILVNHGYKVTAIKIDPYINFDAGTLRPTEHGEVWVTEDGGEIDQDLGHYERFLDVNIPKCNNITTGQVYSAVIEKERSGKYLGKTVQPIPHVTDEIKRRIRTPSDET
;
A
#
# COMPACT_ATOMS: atom_id res chain seq x y z
N MET A 1 0.60 -18.66 -9.88
CA MET A 1 0.75 -18.57 -8.41
C MET A 1 1.48 -17.27 -8.12
N VAL A 2 0.94 -16.41 -7.28
CA VAL A 2 1.56 -15.11 -6.95
C VAL A 2 2.61 -15.31 -5.86
N ASN A 3 3.76 -14.65 -6.01
CA ASN A 3 4.83 -14.64 -5.02
C ASN A 3 4.95 -13.25 -4.40
N TYR A 4 5.25 -13.19 -3.10
CA TYR A 4 5.40 -11.93 -2.35
C TYR A 4 6.84 -11.72 -1.92
N ILE A 5 7.38 -10.53 -2.19
CA ILE A 5 8.66 -10.06 -1.65
C ILE A 5 8.34 -8.97 -0.63
N ILE A 6 8.63 -9.23 0.64
CA ILE A 6 8.39 -8.27 1.72
C ILE A 6 9.67 -7.47 1.97
N VAL A 7 9.61 -6.16 1.75
CA VAL A 7 10.74 -5.25 1.98
C VAL A 7 10.49 -4.47 3.27
N THR A 8 11.33 -4.70 4.28
CA THR A 8 11.27 -4.01 5.58
C THR A 8 12.51 -3.14 5.81
N GLY A 9 12.35 -2.06 6.58
CA GLY A 9 13.46 -1.18 6.98
C GLY A 9 13.83 -1.35 8.45
N GLY A 10 15.14 -1.30 8.74
CA GLY A 10 15.67 -1.21 10.10
C GLY A 10 16.59 0.01 10.28
N VAL A 11 16.96 0.27 11.54
CA VAL A 11 17.92 1.32 11.96
C VAL A 11 17.41 2.76 11.78
N ILE A 12 17.24 3.25 10.56
CA ILE A 12 16.85 4.65 10.28
C ILE A 12 15.96 4.75 9.04
N SER A 13 15.11 5.78 8.99
CA SER A 13 14.37 6.14 7.79
C SER A 13 15.25 6.84 6.75
N GLY A 14 14.79 6.96 5.50
CA GLY A 14 15.53 7.65 4.43
C GLY A 14 16.62 6.84 3.72
N LEU A 15 16.80 5.54 4.03
CA LEU A 15 17.80 4.68 3.39
C LEU A 15 17.51 4.27 1.93
N GLY A 16 16.47 4.82 1.29
CA GLY A 16 16.16 4.51 -0.11
C GLY A 16 15.33 3.24 -0.35
N LYS A 17 14.55 2.78 0.64
CA LYS A 17 13.70 1.58 0.52
C LYS A 17 12.79 1.60 -0.72
N GLY A 18 12.14 2.73 -1.00
CA GLY A 18 11.28 2.89 -2.17
C GLY A 18 12.03 2.64 -3.48
N ILE A 19 13.19 3.28 -3.66
CA ILE A 19 14.03 3.12 -4.86
C ILE A 19 14.58 1.70 -4.98
N THR A 20 15.01 1.07 -3.88
CA THR A 20 15.45 -0.32 -3.88
C THR A 20 14.33 -1.27 -4.32
N THR A 21 13.12 -1.11 -3.77
CA THR A 21 11.95 -1.90 -4.17
C THR A 21 11.63 -1.70 -5.65
N ALA A 22 11.63 -0.46 -6.14
CA ALA A 22 11.39 -0.12 -7.55
C ALA A 22 12.42 -0.78 -8.48
N SER A 23 13.70 -0.78 -8.08
CA SER A 23 14.81 -1.37 -8.83
C SER A 23 14.71 -2.90 -8.90
N ILE A 24 14.39 -3.56 -7.78
CA ILE A 24 14.13 -5.01 -7.75
C ILE A 24 12.97 -5.34 -8.70
N GLY A 25 11.88 -4.57 -8.64
CA GLY A 25 10.74 -4.73 -9.52
C GLY A 25 11.11 -4.61 -11.00
N LYS A 26 11.91 -3.61 -11.37
CA LYS A 26 12.39 -3.44 -12.76
C LYS A 26 13.25 -4.62 -13.23
N ILE A 27 14.13 -5.14 -12.37
CA ILE A 27 14.92 -6.33 -12.70
C ILE A 27 14.00 -7.51 -13.00
N LEU A 28 12.97 -7.74 -12.18
CA LEU A 28 12.01 -8.81 -12.38
C LEU A 28 11.19 -8.63 -13.67
N VAL A 29 10.73 -7.42 -13.98
CA VAL A 29 10.07 -7.10 -15.26
C VAL A 29 10.98 -7.43 -16.45
N ASN A 30 12.28 -7.07 -16.37
CA ASN A 30 13.24 -7.39 -17.42
C ASN A 30 13.50 -8.90 -17.60
N HIS A 31 13.20 -9.71 -16.58
CA HIS A 31 13.24 -11.18 -16.67
C HIS A 31 11.90 -11.80 -17.10
N GLY A 32 10.94 -10.98 -17.56
CA GLY A 32 9.65 -11.44 -18.08
C GLY A 32 8.59 -11.75 -17.01
N TYR A 33 8.82 -11.35 -15.75
CA TYR A 33 7.81 -11.49 -14.71
C TYR A 33 6.79 -10.34 -14.77
N LYS A 34 5.51 -10.64 -14.53
CA LYS A 34 4.51 -9.62 -14.25
C LYS A 34 4.66 -9.19 -12.79
N VAL A 35 4.87 -7.89 -12.57
CA VAL A 35 5.23 -7.33 -11.27
C VAL A 35 4.32 -6.15 -10.96
N THR A 36 3.91 -6.05 -9.70
CA THR A 36 3.33 -4.83 -9.12
C THR A 36 4.02 -4.53 -7.80
N ALA A 37 3.80 -3.34 -7.24
CA ALA A 37 4.40 -2.92 -5.98
C ALA A 37 3.35 -2.26 -5.08
N ILE A 38 3.39 -2.59 -3.80
CA ILE A 38 2.45 -2.07 -2.78
C ILE A 38 3.26 -1.30 -1.75
N LYS A 39 2.79 -0.10 -1.38
CA LYS A 39 3.32 0.69 -0.27
C LYS A 39 2.36 0.63 0.90
N ILE A 40 2.85 0.21 2.06
CA ILE A 40 2.09 0.19 3.31
C ILE A 40 2.61 1.30 4.23
N ASP A 41 1.77 2.28 4.52
CA ASP A 41 2.09 3.43 5.35
C ASP A 41 1.48 3.32 6.75
N PRO A 42 2.29 3.41 7.81
CA PRO A 42 1.83 3.21 9.18
C PRO A 42 1.17 4.45 9.81
N TYR A 43 0.86 5.50 9.02
CA TYR A 43 0.18 6.70 9.52
C TYR A 43 -1.36 6.55 9.50
N ILE A 44 -2.03 7.35 10.34
CA ILE A 44 -3.48 7.28 10.52
C ILE A 44 -4.27 8.07 9.45
N ASN A 45 -3.62 8.95 8.69
CA ASN A 45 -4.25 9.63 7.55
C ASN A 45 -4.82 8.58 6.59
N PHE A 46 -6.01 8.85 6.06
CA PHE A 46 -6.67 7.95 5.12
C PHE A 46 -5.90 7.87 3.80
N ASP A 47 -5.40 9.01 3.33
CA ASP A 47 -4.65 9.18 2.10
C ASP A 47 -3.58 10.27 2.31
N ALA A 48 -2.79 10.54 1.27
CA ALA A 48 -1.74 11.54 1.31
C ALA A 48 -2.26 12.97 1.06
N GLY A 49 -3.48 13.15 0.56
CA GLY A 49 -4.03 14.45 0.13
C GLY A 49 -4.15 15.48 1.25
N THR A 50 -4.19 15.03 2.51
CA THR A 50 -4.23 15.90 3.70
C THR A 50 -2.85 16.17 4.34
N LEU A 51 -1.79 15.52 3.85
CA LEU A 51 -0.44 15.70 4.39
C LEU A 51 0.18 16.99 3.88
N ARG A 52 1.00 17.64 4.73
CA ARG A 52 1.75 18.82 4.32
C ARG A 52 2.94 18.40 3.43
N PRO A 53 3.05 18.89 2.18
CA PRO A 53 4.11 18.42 1.28
C PRO A 53 5.54 18.75 1.75
N THR A 54 5.71 19.84 2.50
CA THR A 54 7.02 20.21 3.04
C THR A 54 7.52 19.28 4.14
N GLU A 55 6.64 18.47 4.73
CA GLU A 55 6.99 17.50 5.79
C GLU A 55 7.02 16.06 5.25
N HIS A 56 6.13 15.73 4.31
CA HIS A 56 5.92 14.34 3.86
C HIS A 56 6.33 14.07 2.40
N GLY A 57 6.71 15.09 1.64
CA GLY A 57 6.99 14.99 0.21
C GLY A 57 5.76 15.24 -0.65
N GLU A 58 5.89 15.04 -1.96
CA GLU A 58 4.78 15.24 -2.89
C GLU A 58 3.63 14.26 -2.65
N VAL A 59 2.42 14.66 -3.06
CA VAL A 59 1.28 13.76 -3.19
C VAL A 59 1.29 13.23 -4.62
N TRP A 60 1.39 11.92 -4.78
CA TRP A 60 1.28 11.26 -6.09
C TRP A 60 -0.19 11.04 -6.43
N VAL A 61 -0.60 11.39 -7.65
CA VAL A 61 -1.98 11.20 -8.11
C VAL A 61 -2.01 10.10 -9.16
N THR A 62 -2.82 9.08 -8.90
CA THR A 62 -3.01 7.93 -9.79
C THR A 62 -4.10 8.20 -10.83
N GLU A 63 -4.08 7.46 -11.95
CA GLU A 63 -5.09 7.56 -13.01
C GLU A 63 -6.53 7.33 -12.49
N ASP A 64 -6.71 6.51 -11.44
CA ASP A 64 -8.01 6.28 -10.79
C ASP A 64 -8.34 7.28 -9.67
N GLY A 65 -7.62 8.41 -9.65
CA GLY A 65 -7.87 9.59 -8.83
C GLY A 65 -7.46 9.46 -7.36
N GLY A 66 -6.58 8.50 -7.02
CA GLY A 66 -6.09 8.35 -5.66
C GLY A 66 -4.91 9.28 -5.35
N GLU A 67 -4.99 9.97 -4.21
CA GLU A 67 -3.94 10.81 -3.63
C GLU A 67 -3.06 9.98 -2.69
N ILE A 68 -1.91 9.50 -3.16
CA ILE A 68 -1.11 8.47 -2.49
C ILE A 68 0.33 8.91 -2.25
N ASP A 69 1.07 8.11 -1.48
CA ASP A 69 2.47 8.36 -1.16
C ASP A 69 3.38 8.40 -2.41
N GLN A 70 4.36 9.30 -2.40
CA GLN A 70 5.30 9.52 -3.51
C GLN A 70 6.10 8.28 -3.95
N ASP A 71 6.26 7.27 -3.08
CA ASP A 71 6.95 6.02 -3.46
C ASP A 71 6.22 5.29 -4.61
N LEU A 72 4.90 5.44 -4.75
CA LEU A 72 4.19 4.84 -5.88
C LEU A 72 4.59 5.48 -7.21
N GLY A 73 4.92 6.77 -7.22
CA GLY A 73 5.51 7.42 -8.39
C GLY A 73 6.88 6.84 -8.77
N HIS A 74 7.70 6.44 -7.79
CA HIS A 74 8.93 5.69 -8.08
C HIS A 74 8.62 4.35 -8.76
N TYR A 75 7.59 3.65 -8.28
CA TYR A 75 7.22 2.35 -8.83
C TYR A 75 6.69 2.47 -10.26
N GLU A 76 5.80 3.43 -10.54
CA GLU A 76 5.32 3.68 -11.91
C GLU A 76 6.48 4.01 -12.87
N ARG A 77 7.39 4.91 -12.47
CA ARG A 77 8.55 5.29 -13.29
C ARG A 77 9.48 4.13 -13.62
N PHE A 78 9.69 3.21 -12.68
CA PHE A 78 10.59 2.07 -12.88
C PHE A 78 9.92 0.92 -13.63
N LEU A 79 8.68 0.61 -13.27
CA LEU A 79 7.93 -0.52 -13.82
C LEU A 79 7.29 -0.20 -15.17
N ASP A 80 7.13 1.08 -15.51
CA ASP A 80 6.47 1.57 -16.74
C ASP A 80 5.02 1.08 -16.83
N VAL A 81 4.28 1.20 -15.71
CA VAL A 81 2.87 0.81 -15.58
C VAL A 81 2.12 1.81 -14.71
N ASN A 82 0.82 1.97 -14.96
CA ASN A 82 -0.07 2.73 -14.09
C ASN A 82 -0.41 1.87 -12.86
N ILE A 83 -0.12 2.40 -11.68
CA ILE A 83 -0.39 1.74 -10.40
C ILE A 83 -1.70 2.30 -9.84
N PRO A 84 -2.70 1.46 -9.55
CA PRO A 84 -3.96 1.93 -9.00
C PRO A 84 -3.81 2.34 -7.53
N LYS A 85 -4.70 3.20 -7.04
CA LYS A 85 -4.67 3.66 -5.63
C LYS A 85 -4.75 2.56 -4.58
N CYS A 86 -5.28 1.38 -4.94
CA CYS A 86 -5.34 0.23 -4.02
C CYS A 86 -3.95 -0.33 -3.65
N ASN A 87 -2.90 0.05 -4.39
CA ASN A 87 -1.52 -0.28 -4.08
C ASN A 87 -0.93 0.58 -2.95
N ASN A 88 -1.60 1.63 -2.49
CA ASN A 88 -1.24 2.34 -1.27
C ASN A 88 -2.19 1.95 -0.14
N ILE A 89 -1.65 1.34 0.92
CA ILE A 89 -2.39 0.89 2.08
C ILE A 89 -1.97 1.74 3.28
N THR A 90 -2.91 2.44 3.90
CA THR A 90 -2.63 3.24 5.11
C THR A 90 -3.28 2.62 6.34
N THR A 91 -2.75 2.93 7.52
CA THR A 91 -3.40 2.52 8.78
C THR A 91 -4.78 3.14 8.91
N GLY A 92 -4.94 4.40 8.47
CA GLY A 92 -6.24 5.09 8.41
C GLY A 92 -7.30 4.32 7.63
N GLN A 93 -6.97 3.87 6.41
CA GLN A 93 -7.89 3.10 5.58
C GLN A 93 -8.28 1.76 6.21
N VAL A 94 -7.32 1.06 6.81
CA VAL A 94 -7.54 -0.24 7.46
C VAL A 94 -8.49 -0.08 8.64
N TYR A 95 -8.22 0.87 9.54
CA TYR A 95 -9.08 1.10 10.70
C TYR A 95 -10.46 1.62 10.30
N SER A 96 -10.54 2.53 9.33
CA SER A 96 -11.82 3.03 8.80
C SER A 96 -12.69 1.87 8.30
N ALA A 97 -12.12 0.99 7.45
CA ALA A 97 -12.85 -0.17 6.93
C ALA A 97 -13.24 -1.17 8.03
N VAL A 98 -12.37 -1.42 9.02
CA VAL A 98 -12.69 -2.31 10.14
C VAL A 98 -13.83 -1.74 10.98
N ILE A 99 -13.79 -0.46 11.31
CA ILE A 99 -14.84 0.21 12.10
C ILE A 99 -16.16 0.24 11.32
N GLU A 100 -16.14 0.52 10.02
CA GLU A 100 -17.35 0.51 9.20
C GLU A 100 -18.01 -0.89 9.13
N LYS A 101 -17.19 -1.94 9.00
CA LYS A 101 -17.65 -3.34 9.06
C LYS A 101 -18.25 -3.69 10.42
N GLU A 102 -17.67 -3.18 11.51
CA GLU A 102 -18.24 -3.33 12.86
C GLU A 102 -19.59 -2.65 12.96
N ARG A 103 -19.67 -1.38 12.57
CA ARG A 103 -20.90 -0.59 12.68
C ARG A 103 -22.05 -1.12 11.82
N SER A 104 -21.73 -1.78 10.71
CA SER A 104 -22.69 -2.46 9.83
C SER A 104 -23.02 -3.90 10.28
N GLY A 105 -22.53 -4.35 11.43
CA GLY A 105 -22.85 -5.65 12.02
C GLY A 105 -22.12 -6.84 11.37
N LYS A 106 -21.12 -6.62 10.50
CA LYS A 106 -20.44 -7.71 9.77
C LYS A 106 -19.62 -8.64 10.66
N TYR A 107 -19.29 -8.23 11.89
CA TYR A 107 -18.62 -9.09 12.87
C TYR A 107 -19.59 -9.83 13.81
N LEU A 108 -20.91 -9.74 13.58
CA LEU A 108 -21.93 -10.57 14.23
C LEU A 108 -21.86 -10.53 15.77
N GLY A 109 -21.66 -9.34 16.34
CA GLY A 109 -21.62 -9.11 17.80
C GLY A 109 -20.32 -9.54 18.48
N LYS A 110 -19.31 -10.00 17.75
CA LYS A 110 -17.99 -10.33 18.31
C LYS A 110 -17.21 -9.07 18.70
N THR A 111 -16.34 -9.20 19.71
CA THR A 111 -15.35 -8.17 20.03
C THR A 111 -14.36 -8.02 18.87
N VAL A 112 -14.30 -6.81 18.31
CA VAL A 112 -13.35 -6.46 17.25
C VAL A 112 -12.01 -6.10 17.89
N GLN A 113 -10.93 -6.66 17.34
CA GLN A 113 -9.57 -6.63 17.91
C GLN A 113 -8.53 -6.45 16.80
N PRO A 114 -7.31 -5.97 17.12
CA PRO A 114 -6.21 -5.91 16.16
C PRO A 114 -5.93 -7.26 15.49
N ILE A 115 -5.94 -8.34 16.26
CA ILE A 115 -5.85 -9.72 15.76
C ILE A 115 -7.19 -10.41 16.05
N PRO A 116 -7.85 -11.03 15.04
CA PRO A 116 -7.42 -11.11 13.64
C PRO A 116 -7.91 -9.93 12.78
N HIS A 117 -8.91 -9.15 13.21
CA HIS A 117 -9.71 -8.28 12.33
C HIS A 117 -8.90 -7.22 11.55
N VAL A 118 -7.99 -6.50 12.23
CA VAL A 118 -7.12 -5.51 11.56
C VAL A 118 -6.10 -6.23 10.67
N THR A 119 -5.47 -7.29 11.18
CA THR A 119 -4.51 -8.08 10.37
C THR A 119 -5.14 -8.76 9.16
N ASP A 120 -6.41 -9.16 9.24
CA ASP A 120 -7.18 -9.74 8.14
C ASP A 120 -7.51 -8.71 7.08
N GLU A 121 -7.86 -7.48 7.48
CA GLU A 121 -8.06 -6.38 6.55
C GLU A 121 -6.76 -5.98 5.83
N ILE A 122 -5.62 -5.97 6.54
CA ILE A 122 -4.29 -5.76 5.91
C ILE A 122 -4.01 -6.87 4.89
N LYS A 123 -4.16 -8.15 5.27
CA LYS A 123 -3.97 -9.30 4.36
C LYS A 123 -4.90 -9.24 3.16
N ARG A 124 -6.16 -8.82 3.35
CA ARG A 124 -7.13 -8.66 2.25
C ARG A 124 -6.63 -7.63 1.24
N ARG A 125 -6.17 -6.47 1.70
CA ARG A 125 -5.65 -5.39 0.84
C ARG A 125 -4.36 -5.78 0.12
N ILE A 126 -3.48 -6.57 0.73
CA ILE A 126 -2.28 -7.11 0.06
C ILE A 126 -2.65 -8.06 -1.09
N ARG A 127 -3.71 -8.86 -0.92
CA ARG A 127 -4.15 -9.83 -1.93
C ARG A 127 -4.91 -9.19 -3.10
N THR A 128 -5.62 -8.09 -2.90
CA THR A 128 -6.43 -7.47 -3.97
C THR A 128 -5.62 -7.11 -5.23
N PRO A 129 -4.49 -6.37 -5.18
CA PRO A 129 -3.70 -6.09 -6.38
C PRO A 129 -3.07 -7.35 -6.98
N SER A 130 -2.83 -8.37 -6.15
CA SER A 130 -2.21 -9.64 -6.57
C SER A 130 -3.10 -10.48 -7.48
N ASP A 131 -4.42 -10.36 -7.37
CA ASP A 131 -5.37 -11.12 -8.19
C ASP A 131 -5.61 -10.46 -9.56
N GLU A 132 -5.25 -9.18 -9.71
CA GLU A 132 -5.38 -8.39 -10.94
C GLU A 132 -4.09 -8.38 -11.79
N THR A 133 -2.96 -8.79 -11.20
CA THR A 133 -1.67 -8.98 -11.90
C THR A 133 -1.43 -10.46 -12.21
#